data_AF-A0A418QNH0-F1
#
_entry.id   AF-A0A418QNH0-F1
#
_cell.length_a   1.000
_cell.length_b   1.000
_cell.length_c   1.000
_cell.angle_alpha   90.00
_cell.angle_beta   90.00
_cell.angle_gamma   90.00
#
_symmetry.space_group_name_H-M   'P 1'
#
loop_
_entity.id
_entity.type
_entity.pdbx_description
1 polymer ?
#
loop_
_entity_poly.entity_id
_entity_poly.type
_entity_poly.pdbx_seq_one_letter_code
_entity_poly.pdbx_strand_id
1 'polypeptide(L)'
;MRLPVLTAALMVSLAAATPVQDAKAALGGVIDAAQAKTIGGTPYLLVTHRRFAGGDQTVTLLKRFAGRYTPVWFTPRDVGGLGFPLLGAELTDLNKDGAPEVFYAYVNEGNEYGRELYQIVDLAKSVAYTAEIDYAQDGSPGTIFVGKSLNAPAVKAFLAFMEQKIARSDRLKDTRNPITRVSDTWMERYGAFLEQDALDPPLRITPVSAPLNSDVCRIDGSVDAKLTVGTTEYRSYFGLGLMAFDKAAGVCQLIMVGLDHDGPDTLQRINQEIHVPFRVSGRTAVYNPASRTLRWLKATP
;
A
#
# COMPACT_ATOMS: atom_id res chain seq x y z
N MET A 1 -32.67 35.83 -54.44
CA MET A 1 -31.48 35.10 -53.95
C MET A 1 -31.58 34.97 -52.44
N ARG A 2 -31.84 33.77 -51.93
CA ARG A 2 -31.88 33.45 -50.49
C ARG A 2 -30.69 32.53 -50.19
N LEU A 3 -29.74 32.99 -49.39
CA LEU A 3 -28.76 32.11 -48.75
C LEU A 3 -29.40 31.53 -47.48
N PRO A 4 -29.43 30.20 -47.28
CA PRO A 4 -29.60 29.66 -45.95
C PRO A 4 -28.22 29.64 -45.26
N VAL A 5 -28.09 30.41 -44.18
CA VAL A 5 -26.98 30.27 -43.23
C VAL A 5 -27.24 29.01 -42.41
N LEU A 6 -26.44 27.98 -42.63
CA LEU A 6 -26.39 26.79 -41.80
C LEU A 6 -25.77 27.16 -40.44
N THR A 7 -26.57 27.21 -39.38
CA THR A 7 -26.07 27.27 -38.01
C THR A 7 -25.54 25.89 -37.62
N ALA A 8 -24.23 25.72 -37.66
CA ALA A 8 -23.58 24.53 -37.11
C ALA A 8 -23.75 24.52 -35.59
N ALA A 9 -24.59 23.62 -35.08
CA ALA A 9 -24.67 23.35 -33.65
C ALA A 9 -23.34 22.74 -33.19
N LEU A 10 -22.56 23.51 -32.43
CA LEU A 10 -21.47 22.98 -31.61
C LEU A 10 -22.08 22.07 -30.54
N MET A 11 -22.23 20.78 -30.86
CA MET A 11 -22.44 19.76 -29.83
C MET A 11 -21.11 19.54 -29.12
N VAL A 12 -20.86 20.31 -28.07
CA VAL A 12 -19.85 19.97 -27.06
C VAL A 12 -20.41 18.76 -26.32
N SER A 13 -20.01 17.56 -26.76
CA SER A 13 -20.17 16.37 -25.96
C SER A 13 -19.33 16.54 -24.70
N LEU A 14 -19.97 16.90 -23.58
CA LEU A 14 -19.37 16.66 -22.27
C LEU A 14 -19.21 15.14 -22.16
N ALA A 15 -18.02 14.64 -22.46
CA ALA A 15 -17.65 13.29 -22.08
C ALA A 15 -17.89 13.17 -20.58
N ALA A 16 -18.84 12.33 -20.18
CA ALA A 16 -19.08 12.06 -18.78
C ALA A 16 -17.75 11.59 -18.17
N ALA A 17 -17.25 12.33 -17.19
CA ALA A 17 -16.00 11.98 -16.52
C ALA A 17 -16.15 10.56 -15.97
N THR A 18 -15.15 9.71 -16.23
CA THR A 18 -15.19 8.36 -15.68
C THR A 18 -14.96 8.41 -14.17
N PRO A 19 -15.41 7.42 -13.39
CA PRO A 19 -15.16 7.34 -11.95
C PRO A 19 -13.69 7.56 -11.57
N VAL A 20 -12.75 7.11 -12.42
CA VAL A 20 -11.31 7.30 -12.24
C VAL A 20 -10.88 8.76 -12.40
N GLN A 21 -11.46 9.48 -13.37
CA GLN A 21 -11.16 10.92 -13.56
C GLN A 21 -11.70 11.75 -12.39
N ASP A 22 -12.92 11.46 -11.93
CA ASP A 22 -13.52 12.11 -10.77
C ASP A 22 -12.69 11.83 -9.49
N ALA A 23 -12.26 10.59 -9.30
CA ALA A 23 -11.38 10.20 -8.21
C ALA A 23 -10.03 10.93 -8.26
N LYS A 24 -9.41 11.00 -9.45
CA LYS A 24 -8.13 11.71 -9.64
C LYS A 24 -8.26 13.20 -9.38
N ALA A 25 -9.37 13.81 -9.77
CA ALA A 25 -9.64 15.22 -9.47
C ALA A 25 -9.83 15.49 -7.97
N ALA A 26 -10.41 14.53 -7.24
CA ALA A 26 -10.66 14.66 -5.80
C ALA A 26 -9.43 14.35 -4.92
N LEU A 27 -8.61 13.37 -5.31
CA LEU A 27 -7.55 12.82 -4.45
C LEU A 27 -6.12 13.09 -4.97
N GLY A 28 -5.96 13.35 -6.26
CA GLY A 28 -4.64 13.35 -6.89
C GLY A 28 -4.02 11.95 -6.94
N GLY A 29 -2.69 11.88 -6.98
CA GLY A 29 -1.94 10.60 -6.93
C GLY A 29 -2.17 9.68 -8.13
N VAL A 30 -2.00 8.38 -7.87
CA VAL A 30 -2.26 7.28 -8.81
C VAL A 30 -3.55 6.59 -8.38
N ILE A 31 -4.54 6.53 -9.27
CA ILE A 31 -5.79 5.81 -9.03
C ILE A 31 -5.66 4.41 -9.62
N ASP A 32 -5.71 3.38 -8.79
CA ASP A 32 -5.65 1.99 -9.23
C ASP A 32 -7.03 1.48 -9.63
N ALA A 33 -8.05 1.83 -8.84
CA ALA A 33 -9.43 1.45 -9.08
C ALA A 33 -10.39 2.49 -8.51
N ALA A 34 -11.54 2.65 -9.17
CA ALA A 34 -12.64 3.46 -8.67
C ALA A 34 -13.97 2.74 -8.94
N GLN A 35 -14.73 2.46 -7.88
CA GLN A 35 -16.05 1.85 -7.93
C GLN A 35 -17.11 2.92 -7.65
N ALA A 36 -17.94 3.23 -8.64
CA ALA A 36 -19.09 4.10 -8.45
C ALA A 36 -20.32 3.30 -7.98
N LYS A 37 -21.00 3.79 -6.95
CA LYS A 37 -22.26 3.21 -6.48
C LYS A 37 -23.18 4.28 -5.91
N THR A 38 -24.47 4.17 -6.20
CA THR A 38 -25.50 5.02 -5.59
C THR A 38 -26.14 4.27 -4.43
N ILE A 39 -26.09 4.84 -3.23
CA ILE A 39 -26.63 4.25 -1.99
C ILE A 39 -27.52 5.28 -1.32
N GLY A 40 -28.75 4.91 -0.97
CA GLY A 40 -29.74 5.86 -0.43
C GLY A 40 -30.00 7.07 -1.33
N GLY A 41 -29.88 6.90 -2.66
CA GLY A 41 -29.98 8.00 -3.64
C GLY A 41 -28.76 8.92 -3.72
N THR A 42 -27.73 8.69 -2.91
CA THR A 42 -26.48 9.47 -2.93
C THR A 42 -25.40 8.75 -3.74
N PRO A 43 -24.74 9.41 -4.71
CA PRO A 43 -23.60 8.83 -5.42
C PRO A 43 -22.33 8.83 -4.57
N TYR A 44 -21.64 7.69 -4.56
CA TYR A 44 -20.35 7.48 -3.90
C TYR A 44 -19.32 6.93 -4.90
N LEU A 45 -18.05 7.20 -4.64
CA LEU A 45 -16.92 6.52 -5.24
C LEU A 45 -16.10 5.86 -4.15
N LEU A 46 -15.91 4.55 -4.23
CA LEU A 46 -14.84 3.89 -3.48
C LEU A 46 -13.60 3.84 -4.35
N VAL A 47 -12.50 4.39 -3.84
CA VAL A 47 -11.28 4.58 -4.62
C VAL A 47 -10.15 3.85 -3.93
N THR A 48 -9.47 2.99 -4.66
CA THR A 48 -8.14 2.49 -4.31
C THR A 48 -7.12 3.37 -5.02
N HIS A 49 -6.25 4.03 -4.25
CA HIS A 49 -5.25 4.95 -4.78
C HIS A 49 -3.93 4.85 -4.03
N ARG A 50 -2.88 5.40 -4.64
CA ARG A 50 -1.53 5.47 -4.11
C ARG A 50 -1.01 6.90 -4.23
N ARG A 51 -0.17 7.30 -3.28
CA ARG A 51 0.51 8.61 -3.34
C ARG A 51 1.40 8.73 -4.56
N PHE A 52 2.06 7.65 -4.97
CA PHE A 52 2.93 7.56 -6.15
C PHE A 52 2.89 6.15 -6.75
N ALA A 53 3.37 6.00 -7.99
CA ALA A 53 3.42 4.70 -8.65
C ALA A 53 4.33 3.73 -7.89
N GLY A 54 3.77 2.57 -7.50
CA GLY A 54 4.44 1.56 -6.68
C GLY A 54 4.35 1.80 -5.17
N GLY A 55 3.75 2.89 -4.70
CA GLY A 55 3.50 3.12 -3.27
C GLY A 55 2.35 2.28 -2.72
N ASP A 56 2.14 2.38 -1.42
CA ASP A 56 1.08 1.67 -0.72
C ASP A 56 -0.31 2.12 -1.15
N GLN A 57 -1.22 1.14 -1.21
CA GLN A 57 -2.60 1.36 -1.57
C GLN A 57 -3.39 1.82 -0.36
N THR A 58 -4.17 2.88 -0.55
CA THR A 58 -5.14 3.39 0.41
C THR A 58 -6.52 3.27 -0.20
N VAL A 59 -7.50 2.88 0.61
CA VAL A 59 -8.91 2.89 0.20
C VAL A 59 -9.57 4.14 0.76
N THR A 60 -10.27 4.88 -0.09
CA THR A 60 -10.95 6.12 0.28
C THR A 60 -12.35 6.13 -0.29
N LEU A 61 -13.33 6.40 0.57
CA LEU A 61 -14.70 6.65 0.16
C LEU A 61 -14.91 8.13 -0.07
N LEU A 62 -15.37 8.46 -1.27
CA LEU A 62 -15.79 9.80 -1.66
C LEU A 62 -17.32 9.83 -1.75
N LYS A 63 -17.91 10.91 -1.23
CA LYS A 63 -19.34 11.21 -1.37
C LYS A 63 -19.54 12.36 -2.35
N ARG A 64 -20.52 12.26 -3.25
CA ARG A 64 -20.87 13.39 -4.12
C ARG A 64 -21.69 14.41 -3.36
N PHE A 65 -21.17 15.63 -3.27
CA PHE A 65 -21.84 16.78 -2.67
C PHE A 65 -21.71 17.99 -3.59
N ALA A 66 -22.83 18.66 -3.88
CA ALA A 66 -22.88 19.85 -4.76
C ALA A 66 -22.12 19.66 -6.11
N GLY A 67 -22.26 18.49 -6.72
CA GLY A 67 -21.62 18.15 -8.00
C GLY A 67 -20.16 17.74 -7.93
N ARG A 68 -19.51 17.78 -6.76
CA ARG A 68 -18.11 17.38 -6.54
C ARG A 68 -18.00 16.17 -5.62
N TYR A 69 -16.93 15.40 -5.74
CA TYR A 69 -16.62 14.31 -4.82
C TYR A 69 -15.72 14.79 -3.70
N THR A 70 -16.09 14.49 -2.46
CA THR A 70 -15.33 14.86 -1.25
C THR A 70 -15.02 13.60 -0.43
N PRO A 71 -13.81 13.44 0.11
CA PRO A 71 -13.50 12.33 1.02
C PRO A 71 -14.37 12.39 2.27
N VAL A 72 -15.00 11.26 2.59
CA VAL A 72 -15.81 11.11 3.81
C VAL A 72 -15.29 10.01 4.73
N TRP A 73 -14.48 9.11 4.20
CA TRP A 73 -13.82 8.06 4.96
C TRP A 73 -12.59 7.56 4.21
N PHE A 74 -11.58 7.09 4.93
CA PHE A 74 -10.39 6.45 4.39
C PHE A 74 -9.94 5.34 5.33
N THR A 75 -9.23 4.35 4.81
CA THR A 75 -8.64 3.28 5.64
C THR A 75 -7.69 3.88 6.68
N PRO A 76 -7.75 3.44 7.94
CA PRO A 76 -6.83 3.90 8.97
C PRO A 76 -5.37 3.81 8.50
N ARG A 77 -4.58 4.81 8.87
CA ARG A 77 -3.16 4.91 8.48
C ARG A 77 -2.33 3.73 8.99
N ASP A 78 -2.78 3.09 10.05
CA ASP A 78 -2.13 1.91 10.64
C ASP A 78 -2.23 0.69 9.69
N VAL A 79 -3.13 0.73 8.71
CA VAL A 79 -3.21 -0.26 7.64
C VAL A 79 -2.45 0.20 6.39
N GLY A 80 -2.37 1.51 6.13
CA GLY A 80 -1.53 2.08 5.06
C GLY A 80 -0.18 2.58 5.58
N GLY A 81 0.78 1.66 5.76
CA GLY A 81 2.14 1.98 6.22
C GLY A 81 2.71 0.99 7.25
N LEU A 82 2.11 -0.19 7.37
CA LEU A 82 2.63 -1.32 8.15
C LEU A 82 2.90 -2.56 7.26
N GLY A 83 3.18 -2.37 5.96
CA GLY A 83 3.44 -3.51 5.10
C GLY A 83 2.18 -4.27 4.72
N PHE A 84 1.12 -3.58 4.35
CA PHE A 84 -0.17 -4.20 4.05
C PHE A 84 -0.59 -3.99 2.59
N PRO A 85 -0.26 -4.90 1.66
CA PRO A 85 -0.83 -4.88 0.33
C PRO A 85 -2.34 -5.11 0.40
N LEU A 86 -3.09 -4.32 -0.37
CA LEU A 86 -4.54 -4.46 -0.47
C LEU A 86 -4.88 -5.69 -1.33
N LEU A 87 -5.64 -6.63 -0.76
CA LEU A 87 -6.22 -7.77 -1.49
C LEU A 87 -7.44 -7.37 -2.30
N GLY A 88 -8.23 -6.44 -1.79
CA GLY A 88 -9.40 -5.93 -2.48
C GLY A 88 -10.17 -4.93 -1.63
N ALA A 89 -11.03 -4.16 -2.30
CA ALA A 89 -11.95 -3.23 -1.66
C ALA A 89 -13.28 -3.25 -2.40
N GLU A 90 -14.38 -3.11 -1.67
CA GLU A 90 -15.72 -3.10 -2.26
C GLU A 90 -16.67 -2.20 -1.48
N LEU A 91 -17.49 -1.46 -2.22
CA LEU A 91 -18.56 -0.62 -1.68
C LEU A 91 -19.89 -1.35 -1.70
N THR A 92 -20.50 -1.48 -0.53
CA THR A 92 -21.74 -2.22 -0.35
C THR A 92 -22.84 -1.42 0.39
N ASP A 93 -24.05 -1.98 0.36
CA ASP A 93 -25.24 -1.55 1.12
C ASP A 93 -25.95 -2.82 1.61
N LEU A 94 -25.24 -3.58 2.46
CA LEU A 94 -25.67 -4.88 2.96
C LEU A 94 -26.82 -4.73 3.96
N ASN A 95 -26.82 -3.68 4.78
CA ASN A 95 -27.91 -3.41 5.71
C ASN A 95 -29.15 -2.81 5.04
N LYS A 96 -29.03 -2.28 3.82
CA LYS A 96 -30.13 -1.60 3.10
C LYS A 96 -30.71 -0.42 3.89
N ASP A 97 -29.89 0.23 4.70
CA ASP A 97 -30.27 1.39 5.51
C ASP A 97 -29.97 2.72 4.81
N GLY A 98 -29.45 2.66 3.59
CA GLY A 98 -29.12 3.84 2.78
C GLY A 98 -27.80 4.50 3.18
N ALA A 99 -27.03 3.87 4.08
CA ALA A 99 -25.65 4.23 4.37
C ALA A 99 -24.67 3.26 3.69
N PRO A 100 -23.52 3.74 3.21
CA PRO A 100 -22.52 2.87 2.62
C PRO A 100 -21.80 2.01 3.67
N GLU A 101 -21.54 0.75 3.35
CA GLU A 101 -20.48 -0.01 4.02
C GLU A 101 -19.28 -0.21 3.11
N VAL A 102 -18.08 -0.04 3.67
CA VAL A 102 -16.83 -0.22 2.95
C VAL A 102 -16.17 -1.50 3.41
N PHE A 103 -16.07 -2.46 2.49
CA PHE A 103 -15.23 -3.64 2.67
C PHE A 103 -13.83 -3.37 2.13
N TYR A 104 -12.83 -3.87 2.84
CA TYR A 104 -11.47 -3.97 2.37
C TYR A 104 -10.75 -5.14 3.02
N ALA A 105 -9.75 -5.68 2.32
CA ALA A 105 -8.91 -6.72 2.84
C ALA A 105 -7.44 -6.44 2.53
N TYR A 106 -6.56 -6.76 3.46
CA TYR A 106 -5.13 -6.53 3.38
C TYR A 106 -4.34 -7.77 3.84
N VAL A 107 -3.06 -7.85 3.52
CA VAL A 107 -2.15 -8.86 4.10
C VAL A 107 -1.07 -8.22 4.92
N ASN A 108 -0.91 -8.62 6.17
CA ASN A 108 0.22 -8.26 7.00
C ASN A 108 1.51 -8.93 6.49
N GLU A 109 2.40 -8.15 5.89
CA GLU A 109 3.76 -8.56 5.52
C GLU A 109 4.72 -8.52 6.71
N GLY A 110 4.28 -8.13 7.90
CA GLY A 110 5.08 -8.23 9.11
C GLY A 110 5.06 -9.62 9.76
N ASN A 111 4.12 -10.49 9.41
CA ASN A 111 4.10 -11.87 9.91
C ASN A 111 4.89 -12.76 8.94
N GLU A 112 5.83 -13.57 9.45
CA GLU A 112 6.66 -14.49 8.66
C GLU A 112 5.83 -15.40 7.74
N TYR A 113 4.64 -15.78 8.21
CA TYR A 113 3.69 -16.65 7.51
C TYR A 113 2.54 -15.89 6.83
N GLY A 114 2.51 -14.56 6.96
CA GLY A 114 1.42 -13.71 6.52
C GLY A 114 0.22 -13.73 7.48
N ARG A 115 -0.56 -12.65 7.47
CA ARG A 115 -1.89 -12.61 8.08
C ARG A 115 -2.81 -11.85 7.15
N GLU A 116 -3.97 -12.40 6.79
CA GLU A 116 -4.97 -11.61 6.06
C GLU A 116 -5.92 -10.95 7.05
N LEU A 117 -6.17 -9.66 6.85
CA LEU A 117 -7.12 -8.87 7.60
C LEU A 117 -8.27 -8.50 6.68
N TYR A 118 -9.49 -8.87 7.05
CA TYR A 118 -10.72 -8.55 6.35
C TYR A 118 -11.55 -7.62 7.23
N GLN A 119 -11.94 -6.46 6.70
CA GLN A 119 -12.73 -5.49 7.44
C GLN A 119 -13.90 -4.99 6.61
N ILE A 120 -15.05 -4.85 7.29
CA ILE A 120 -16.21 -4.12 6.77
C ILE A 120 -16.57 -3.01 7.75
N VAL A 121 -16.64 -1.79 7.24
CA VAL A 121 -16.95 -0.59 8.02
C VAL A 121 -18.37 -0.16 7.72
N ASP A 122 -19.24 -0.27 8.72
CA ASP A 122 -20.60 0.30 8.71
C ASP A 122 -20.50 1.78 9.06
N LEU A 123 -20.61 2.64 8.05
CA LEU A 123 -20.46 4.09 8.23
C LEU A 123 -21.67 4.75 8.89
N ALA A 124 -22.85 4.12 8.86
CA ALA A 124 -24.01 4.60 9.60
C ALA A 124 -23.77 4.53 11.10
N LYS A 125 -23.15 3.43 11.56
CA LYS A 125 -22.88 3.18 12.98
C LYS A 125 -21.47 3.57 13.40
N SER A 126 -20.59 3.91 12.46
CA SER A 126 -19.16 4.13 12.70
C SER A 126 -18.49 2.94 13.39
N VAL A 127 -18.84 1.72 12.97
CA VAL A 127 -18.31 0.47 13.52
C VAL A 127 -17.60 -0.32 12.42
N ALA A 128 -16.41 -0.83 12.74
CA ALA A 128 -15.72 -1.80 11.91
C ALA A 128 -15.94 -3.21 12.46
N TYR A 129 -16.15 -4.16 11.55
CA TYR A 129 -16.20 -5.58 11.84
C TYR A 129 -15.03 -6.26 11.16
N THR A 130 -14.44 -7.23 11.83
CA THR A 130 -13.13 -7.77 11.45
C THR A 130 -13.12 -9.29 11.47
N ALA A 131 -12.56 -9.87 10.41
CA ALA A 131 -12.13 -11.25 10.37
C ALA A 131 -10.65 -11.32 9.98
N GLU A 132 -9.92 -12.27 10.53
CA GLU A 132 -8.50 -12.46 10.29
C GLU A 132 -8.21 -13.92 9.94
N ILE A 133 -7.24 -14.14 9.05
CA ILE A 133 -6.68 -15.47 8.78
C ILE A 133 -5.22 -15.42 9.22
N ASP A 134 -4.90 -16.17 10.27
CA ASP A 134 -3.52 -16.47 10.61
C ASP A 134 -3.11 -17.76 9.88
N TYR A 135 -2.05 -17.70 9.09
CA TYR A 135 -1.51 -18.89 8.43
C TYR A 135 -0.63 -19.70 9.38
N ALA A 136 -0.64 -21.01 9.21
CA ALA A 136 0.29 -21.91 9.88
C ALA A 136 1.70 -21.76 9.30
N GLN A 137 2.71 -22.32 9.98
CA GLN A 137 4.12 -22.25 9.53
C GLN A 137 4.37 -22.89 8.16
N ASP A 138 3.55 -23.87 7.78
CA ASP A 138 3.59 -24.51 6.46
C ASP A 138 2.84 -23.72 5.38
N GLY A 139 2.25 -22.58 5.75
CA GLY A 139 1.51 -21.71 4.86
C GLY A 139 0.05 -22.12 4.62
N SER A 140 -0.41 -23.23 5.18
CA SER A 140 -1.83 -23.58 5.12
C SER A 140 -2.66 -22.51 5.86
N PRO A 141 -3.90 -22.21 5.41
CA PRO A 141 -4.80 -21.34 6.17
C PRO A 141 -4.97 -21.94 7.57
N GLY A 142 -4.48 -21.20 8.57
CA GLY A 142 -4.54 -21.63 9.96
C GLY A 142 -5.89 -21.23 10.55
N THR A 143 -5.86 -20.55 11.70
CA THR A 143 -7.09 -20.20 12.41
C THR A 143 -7.75 -18.98 11.77
N ILE A 144 -9.02 -19.10 11.41
CA ILE A 144 -9.86 -17.96 11.03
C ILE A 144 -10.45 -17.38 12.32
N PHE A 145 -10.04 -16.15 12.64
CA PHE A 145 -10.60 -15.40 13.76
C PHE A 145 -11.71 -14.49 13.25
N VAL A 146 -12.93 -14.72 13.75
CA VAL A 146 -14.08 -13.86 13.47
C VAL A 146 -14.40 -13.05 14.72
N GLY A 147 -14.35 -11.72 14.62
CA GLY A 147 -14.65 -10.84 15.75
C GLY A 147 -16.04 -11.12 16.34
N LYS A 148 -16.16 -11.15 17.68
CA LYS A 148 -17.43 -11.54 18.35
C LYS A 148 -18.65 -10.74 17.89
N SER A 149 -18.46 -9.47 17.51
CA SER A 149 -19.53 -8.59 17.01
C SER A 149 -20.17 -9.12 15.72
N LEU A 150 -19.45 -9.90 14.91
CA LEU A 150 -19.95 -10.50 13.67
C LEU A 150 -20.88 -11.69 13.86
N ASN A 151 -20.85 -12.30 15.04
CA ASN A 151 -21.74 -13.41 15.38
C ASN A 151 -23.13 -12.92 15.83
N ALA A 152 -23.33 -11.60 15.95
CA ALA A 152 -24.62 -11.04 16.32
C ALA A 152 -25.64 -11.21 15.16
N PRO A 153 -26.88 -11.65 15.44
CA PRO A 153 -27.90 -11.84 14.39
C PRO A 153 -28.14 -10.61 13.51
N ALA A 154 -28.02 -9.42 14.10
CA ALA A 154 -28.23 -8.14 13.42
C ALA A 154 -27.22 -7.85 12.29
N VAL A 155 -26.08 -8.54 12.25
CA VAL A 155 -25.02 -8.33 11.25
C VAL A 155 -24.68 -9.60 10.47
N LYS A 156 -25.59 -10.58 10.43
CA LYS A 156 -25.41 -11.85 9.72
C LYS A 156 -25.06 -11.68 8.24
N ALA A 157 -25.60 -10.64 7.59
CA ALA A 157 -25.28 -10.33 6.19
C ALA A 157 -23.79 -9.97 6.01
N PHE A 158 -23.19 -9.31 7.00
CA PHE A 158 -21.77 -8.94 6.96
C PHE A 158 -20.90 -10.19 7.08
N LEU A 159 -21.22 -11.08 8.03
CA LEU A 159 -20.52 -12.35 8.21
C LEU A 159 -20.54 -13.18 6.92
N ALA A 160 -21.72 -13.41 6.34
CA ALA A 160 -21.86 -14.18 5.10
C ALA A 160 -21.08 -13.56 3.93
N PHE A 161 -21.04 -12.22 3.87
CA PHE A 161 -20.25 -11.52 2.87
C PHE A 161 -18.74 -11.73 3.06
N MET A 162 -18.21 -11.62 4.30
CA MET A 162 -16.79 -11.88 4.53
C MET A 162 -16.41 -13.34 4.31
N GLU A 163 -17.26 -14.30 4.71
CA GLU A 163 -17.03 -15.73 4.44
C GLU A 163 -16.87 -15.98 2.93
N GLN A 164 -17.71 -15.33 2.10
CA GLN A 164 -17.57 -15.41 0.65
C GLN A 164 -16.25 -14.82 0.14
N LYS A 165 -15.75 -13.74 0.75
CA LYS A 165 -14.49 -13.10 0.37
C LYS A 165 -13.30 -13.94 0.78
N ILE A 166 -13.28 -14.43 2.02
CA ILE A 166 -12.27 -15.33 2.57
C ILE A 166 -12.14 -16.59 1.71
N ALA A 167 -13.26 -17.23 1.36
CA ALA A 167 -13.27 -18.44 0.54
C ALA A 167 -12.70 -18.26 -0.88
N ARG A 168 -12.56 -17.01 -1.35
CA ARG A 168 -12.02 -16.67 -2.68
C ARG A 168 -10.58 -16.14 -2.63
N SER A 169 -9.92 -16.13 -1.47
CA SER A 169 -8.53 -15.69 -1.39
C SER A 169 -7.61 -16.65 -2.14
N ASP A 170 -7.00 -16.17 -3.23
CA ASP A 170 -6.05 -16.96 -4.03
C ASP A 170 -4.70 -17.19 -3.33
N ARG A 171 -4.42 -16.48 -2.22
CA ARG A 171 -3.21 -16.64 -1.40
C ARG A 171 -3.16 -17.94 -0.59
N LEU A 172 -4.22 -18.76 -0.65
CA LEU A 172 -4.20 -20.16 -0.24
C LEU A 172 -3.16 -21.04 -0.98
N LYS A 173 -2.39 -20.48 -1.94
CA LYS A 173 -1.50 -21.23 -2.85
C LYS A 173 -0.03 -20.79 -2.84
N ASP A 174 0.32 -19.60 -2.33
CA ASP A 174 1.72 -19.14 -2.20
C ASP A 174 1.87 -18.34 -0.90
N THR A 175 2.68 -18.86 0.00
CA THR A 175 2.55 -18.66 1.44
C THR A 175 3.77 -18.00 2.08
N ARG A 176 4.82 -17.76 1.27
CA ARG A 176 6.00 -17.03 1.73
C ARG A 176 5.78 -15.54 1.58
N ASN A 177 6.13 -14.80 2.63
CA ASN A 177 6.21 -13.35 2.58
C ASN A 177 7.14 -12.91 1.42
N PRO A 178 6.68 -12.08 0.45
CA PRO A 178 7.50 -11.60 -0.64
C PRO A 178 8.80 -10.95 -0.18
N ILE A 179 8.79 -10.31 0.98
CA ILE A 179 9.93 -9.61 1.57
C ILE A 179 11.00 -10.60 2.07
N THR A 180 10.63 -11.58 2.90
CA THR A 180 11.53 -12.64 3.38
C THR A 180 12.14 -13.42 2.21
N ARG A 181 11.33 -13.69 1.16
CA ARG A 181 11.84 -14.31 -0.06
C ARG A 181 12.93 -13.48 -0.72
N VAL A 182 12.79 -12.15 -0.77
CA VAL A 182 13.81 -11.27 -1.36
C VAL A 182 15.09 -11.30 -0.51
N SER A 183 15.01 -11.12 0.81
CA SER A 183 16.19 -11.16 1.68
C SER A 183 16.92 -12.50 1.59
N ASP A 184 16.19 -13.62 1.65
CA ASP A 184 16.75 -14.97 1.58
C ASP A 184 17.41 -15.24 0.23
N THR A 185 16.70 -14.92 -0.86
CA THR A 185 17.23 -15.08 -2.23
C THR A 185 18.45 -14.18 -2.45
N TRP A 186 18.44 -12.99 -1.84
CA TRP A 186 19.59 -12.08 -1.91
C TRP A 186 20.79 -12.65 -1.18
N MET A 187 20.60 -13.16 0.04
CA MET A 187 21.67 -13.80 0.82
C MET A 187 22.24 -15.03 0.12
N GLU A 188 21.37 -15.89 -0.43
CA GLU A 188 21.76 -17.09 -1.17
C GLU A 188 22.64 -16.76 -2.38
N ARG A 189 22.26 -15.72 -3.15
CA ARG A 189 22.93 -15.40 -4.42
C ARG A 189 24.11 -14.44 -4.28
N TYR A 190 24.06 -13.54 -3.30
CA TYR A 190 24.95 -12.38 -3.22
C TYR A 190 25.67 -12.25 -1.87
N GLY A 191 25.36 -13.11 -0.89
CA GLY A 191 26.00 -13.13 0.42
C GLY A 191 25.30 -12.25 1.46
N ALA A 192 25.83 -12.27 2.69
CA ALA A 192 25.25 -11.59 3.84
C ALA A 192 25.25 -10.06 3.69
N PHE A 193 24.26 -9.41 4.31
CA PHE A 193 24.16 -7.96 4.49
C PHE A 193 24.34 -7.57 5.95
N LEU A 194 24.46 -6.27 6.23
CA LEU A 194 24.61 -5.74 7.58
C LEU A 194 23.23 -5.58 8.24
N GLU A 195 23.08 -6.14 9.44
CA GLU A 195 21.93 -5.89 10.30
C GLU A 195 21.98 -4.47 10.90
N GLN A 196 20.79 -3.90 11.12
CA GLN A 196 20.53 -2.53 11.54
C GLN A 196 21.34 -2.09 12.78
N ASP A 197 21.61 -3.00 13.72
CA ASP A 197 22.31 -2.68 14.97
C ASP A 197 23.84 -2.54 14.85
N ALA A 198 24.42 -2.90 13.69
CA ALA A 198 25.86 -2.80 13.46
C ALA A 198 26.35 -1.42 12.99
N LEU A 199 25.45 -0.44 12.79
CA LEU A 199 25.79 0.84 12.13
C LEU A 199 26.47 1.89 13.04
N ASP A 200 26.94 1.50 14.22
CA ASP A 200 27.85 2.30 15.08
C ASP A 200 29.09 1.46 15.43
N PRO A 201 30.29 1.79 14.90
CA PRO A 201 30.68 2.98 14.12
C PRO A 201 30.15 3.00 12.67
N PRO A 202 30.24 4.14 11.94
CA PRO A 202 29.86 4.22 10.53
C PRO A 202 30.49 3.13 9.67
N LEU A 203 29.67 2.43 8.89
CA LEU A 203 30.12 1.33 8.04
C LEU A 203 30.17 1.75 6.58
N ARG A 204 31.29 1.45 5.93
CA ARG A 204 31.38 1.52 4.48
C ARG A 204 30.79 0.25 3.89
N ILE A 205 29.77 0.40 3.07
CA ILE A 205 29.07 -0.71 2.45
C ILE A 205 29.43 -0.80 0.96
N THR A 206 29.44 -2.03 0.43
CA THR A 206 29.54 -2.27 -1.01
C THR A 206 28.32 -3.09 -1.42
N PRO A 207 27.17 -2.42 -1.68
CA PRO A 207 25.96 -3.12 -2.09
C PRO A 207 26.24 -3.94 -3.35
N VAL A 208 25.86 -5.22 -3.32
CA VAL A 208 25.95 -6.08 -4.50
C VAL A 208 24.87 -5.66 -5.48
N SER A 209 25.19 -5.62 -6.78
CA SER A 209 24.22 -5.26 -7.82
C SER A 209 23.57 -6.50 -8.40
N ALA A 210 22.24 -6.49 -8.46
CA ALA A 210 21.44 -7.47 -9.20
C ALA A 210 20.89 -6.81 -10.50
N PRO A 211 20.71 -7.56 -11.60
CA PRO A 211 20.04 -7.06 -12.79
C PRO A 211 18.61 -6.60 -12.47
N LEU A 212 18.17 -5.46 -12.99
CA LEU A 212 16.87 -4.84 -12.67
C LEU A 212 15.65 -5.75 -13.00
N ASN A 213 15.81 -6.70 -13.92
CA ASN A 213 14.78 -7.67 -14.31
C ASN A 213 14.78 -8.96 -13.46
N SER A 214 15.71 -9.10 -12.52
CA SER A 214 15.76 -10.25 -11.61
C SER A 214 14.56 -10.28 -10.66
N ASP A 215 14.28 -11.46 -10.12
CA ASP A 215 13.27 -11.71 -9.11
C ASP A 215 13.48 -10.86 -7.85
N VAL A 216 14.72 -10.71 -7.39
CA VAL A 216 15.05 -9.88 -6.21
C VAL A 216 14.82 -8.38 -6.41
N CYS A 217 14.69 -7.91 -7.65
CA CYS A 217 14.33 -6.52 -7.98
C CYS A 217 12.82 -6.34 -8.24
N ARG A 218 12.06 -7.44 -8.36
CA ARG A 218 10.60 -7.45 -8.59
C ARG A 218 9.89 -7.75 -7.28
N ILE A 219 9.81 -6.73 -6.44
CA ILE A 219 9.26 -6.85 -5.09
C ILE A 219 7.80 -6.41 -5.13
N ASP A 220 6.91 -7.37 -4.89
CA ASP A 220 5.46 -7.17 -4.78
C ASP A 220 5.06 -6.81 -3.33
N GLY A 221 5.87 -5.99 -2.68
CA GLY A 221 5.70 -5.58 -1.28
C GLY A 221 5.41 -4.10 -1.11
N SER A 222 5.02 -3.73 0.11
CA SER A 222 4.63 -2.36 0.46
C SER A 222 5.83 -1.41 0.40
N VAL A 223 5.66 -0.29 -0.31
CA VAL A 223 6.68 0.75 -0.48
C VAL A 223 6.27 1.97 0.34
N ASP A 224 6.89 2.10 1.51
CA ASP A 224 6.63 3.17 2.47
C ASP A 224 7.05 4.55 1.92
N ALA A 225 8.21 4.60 1.26
CA ALA A 225 8.80 5.85 0.82
C ALA A 225 9.66 5.70 -0.43
N LYS A 226 9.74 6.79 -1.20
CA LYS A 226 10.55 6.87 -2.42
C LYS A 226 11.24 8.22 -2.54
N LEU A 227 12.47 8.19 -3.04
CA LEU A 227 13.28 9.37 -3.34
C LEU A 227 14.11 9.12 -4.59
N THR A 228 14.12 10.05 -5.54
CA THR A 228 15.01 9.96 -6.72
C THR A 228 16.17 10.93 -6.55
N VAL A 229 17.40 10.42 -6.72
CA VAL A 229 18.64 11.21 -6.69
C VAL A 229 19.41 10.90 -7.97
N GLY A 230 19.49 11.89 -8.88
CA GLY A 230 20.03 11.65 -10.22
C GLY A 230 19.16 10.66 -10.99
N THR A 231 19.76 9.60 -11.52
CA THR A 231 19.07 8.50 -12.23
C THR A 231 18.63 7.35 -11.30
N THR A 232 19.07 7.38 -10.05
CA THR A 232 18.82 6.31 -9.08
C THR A 232 17.57 6.63 -8.26
N GLU A 233 16.65 5.67 -8.23
CA GLU A 233 15.45 5.70 -7.41
C GLU A 233 15.68 4.86 -6.16
N TYR A 234 15.58 5.48 -5.00
CA TYR A 234 15.63 4.84 -3.71
C TYR A 234 14.21 4.53 -3.26
N ARG A 235 13.98 3.31 -2.81
CA ARG A 235 12.70 2.86 -2.26
C ARG A 235 12.96 2.24 -0.91
N SER A 236 12.18 2.65 0.07
CA SER A 236 12.05 1.87 1.29
C SER A 236 10.86 0.94 1.18
N TYR A 237 11.11 -0.32 1.51
CA TYR A 237 10.10 -1.36 1.61
C TYR A 237 9.88 -1.71 3.08
N PHE A 238 8.62 -1.86 3.47
CA PHE A 238 8.29 -2.34 4.81
C PHE A 238 8.87 -3.74 5.02
N GLY A 239 9.49 -3.99 6.19
CA GLY A 239 10.10 -5.28 6.54
C GLY A 239 11.37 -5.66 5.78
N LEU A 240 11.75 -4.95 4.70
CA LEU A 240 13.00 -5.19 3.98
C LEU A 240 14.03 -4.09 4.19
N GLY A 241 13.63 -2.82 4.28
CA GLY A 241 14.56 -1.69 4.35
C GLY A 241 14.78 -0.96 3.02
N LEU A 242 16.00 -0.44 2.81
CA LEU A 242 16.30 0.49 1.72
C LEU A 242 16.91 -0.21 0.51
N MET A 243 16.33 0.00 -0.66
CA MET A 243 16.87 -0.42 -1.94
C MET A 243 17.11 0.75 -2.89
N ALA A 244 18.10 0.60 -3.76
CA ALA A 244 18.41 1.53 -4.84
C ALA A 244 18.16 0.87 -6.19
N PHE A 245 17.48 1.56 -7.10
CA PHE A 245 17.16 1.13 -8.45
C PHE A 245 17.77 2.13 -9.44
N ASP A 246 18.84 1.73 -10.11
CA ASP A 246 19.46 2.54 -11.15
C ASP A 246 18.99 2.06 -12.53
N LYS A 247 18.04 2.80 -13.10
CA LYS A 247 17.48 2.48 -14.43
C LYS A 247 18.50 2.69 -15.56
N ALA A 248 19.44 3.61 -15.39
CA ALA A 248 20.46 3.87 -16.40
C ALA A 248 21.51 2.75 -16.42
N ALA A 249 21.91 2.27 -15.24
CA ALA A 249 22.81 1.13 -15.12
C ALA A 249 22.11 -0.24 -15.26
N GLY A 250 20.77 -0.29 -15.22
CA GLY A 250 20.00 -1.52 -15.37
C GLY A 250 20.11 -2.46 -14.17
N VAL A 251 20.34 -1.92 -12.96
CA VAL A 251 20.58 -2.71 -11.74
C VAL A 251 19.72 -2.25 -10.56
N CYS A 252 19.51 -3.16 -9.60
CA CYS A 252 19.07 -2.81 -8.26
C CYS A 252 20.09 -3.28 -7.20
N GLN A 253 20.06 -2.64 -6.03
CA GLN A 253 20.96 -2.91 -4.91
C GLN A 253 20.17 -2.85 -3.60
N LEU A 254 20.37 -3.83 -2.73
CA LEU A 254 19.94 -3.78 -1.33
C LEU A 254 20.99 -2.99 -0.52
N ILE A 255 20.59 -1.85 0.04
CA ILE A 255 21.49 -0.92 0.74
C ILE A 255 21.54 -1.22 2.23
N MET A 256 20.39 -1.50 2.83
CA MET A 256 20.23 -1.71 4.26
C MET A 256 18.99 -2.57 4.47
N VAL A 257 19.06 -3.50 5.42
CA VAL A 257 17.88 -4.20 5.90
C VAL A 257 17.35 -3.56 7.17
N GLY A 258 16.04 -3.28 7.19
CA GLY A 258 15.34 -2.84 8.39
C GLY A 258 14.84 -4.07 9.15
N LEU A 259 15.09 -4.14 10.45
CA LEU A 259 14.53 -5.21 11.29
C LEU A 259 13.01 -5.03 11.42
N ASP A 260 12.35 -6.15 11.69
CA ASP A 260 10.90 -6.33 11.60
C ASP A 260 10.09 -5.15 12.13
N HIS A 261 9.20 -4.65 11.27
CA HIS A 261 8.16 -3.65 11.53
C HIS A 261 8.58 -2.18 11.68
N ASP A 262 9.86 -1.82 11.51
CA ASP A 262 10.31 -0.42 11.57
C ASP A 262 10.57 0.15 10.16
N GLY A 263 9.53 0.25 9.34
CA GLY A 263 9.62 0.85 8.00
C GLY A 263 9.72 2.39 8.04
N PRO A 264 10.64 3.03 7.30
CA PRO A 264 10.73 4.49 7.23
C PRO A 264 9.65 5.07 6.29
N ASP A 265 8.77 5.91 6.83
CA ASP A 265 7.63 6.50 6.11
C ASP A 265 7.99 7.69 5.20
N THR A 266 9.25 8.14 5.28
CA THR A 266 9.80 9.18 4.43
C THR A 266 11.24 8.88 4.08
N LEU A 267 11.67 9.35 2.90
CA LEU A 267 13.07 9.43 2.52
C LEU A 267 13.37 10.90 2.24
N GLN A 268 14.42 11.43 2.85
CA GLN A 268 14.80 12.83 2.67
C GLN A 268 16.21 12.94 2.12
N ARG A 269 16.38 13.78 1.11
CA ARG A 269 17.70 14.20 0.67
C ARG A 269 18.12 15.43 1.46
N ILE A 270 19.15 15.30 2.27
CA ILE A 270 19.78 16.42 2.95
C ILE A 270 21.23 16.48 2.46
N ASN A 271 21.57 17.56 1.75
CA ASN A 271 22.84 17.68 1.03
C ASN A 271 23.07 16.50 0.05
N GLN A 272 24.14 15.74 0.27
CA GLN A 272 24.50 14.55 -0.52
C GLN A 272 24.07 13.25 0.14
N GLU A 273 23.29 13.32 1.23
CA GLU A 273 22.93 12.18 2.04
C GLU A 273 21.43 11.89 1.96
N ILE A 274 21.10 10.61 2.09
CA ILE A 274 19.74 10.10 2.15
C ILE A 274 19.47 9.71 3.60
N HIS A 275 18.52 10.41 4.20
CA HIS A 275 18.06 10.17 5.55
C HIS A 275 16.88 9.21 5.51
N VAL A 276 16.96 8.18 6.35
CA VAL A 276 16.05 7.07 6.47
C VAL A 276 15.53 7.03 7.92
N PRO A 277 14.55 7.88 8.27
CA PRO A 277 13.97 7.94 9.61
C PRO A 277 13.09 6.71 9.88
N PHE A 278 13.44 5.97 10.92
CA PHE A 278 12.73 4.81 11.42
C PHE A 278 11.68 5.25 12.44
N ARG A 279 10.42 4.84 12.24
CA ARG A 279 9.27 5.33 13.00
C ARG A 279 9.24 4.78 14.43
N VAL A 280 9.39 3.46 14.58
CA VAL A 280 9.20 2.75 15.84
C VAL A 280 10.38 3.02 16.78
N SER A 281 11.61 2.93 16.27
CA SER A 281 12.81 3.22 17.06
C SER A 281 13.08 4.72 17.22
N GLY A 282 12.49 5.58 16.39
CA GLY A 282 12.78 7.01 16.34
C GLY A 282 14.21 7.34 15.87
N ARG A 283 14.98 6.33 15.44
CA ARG A 283 16.35 6.49 14.95
C ARG A 283 16.33 6.94 13.49
N THR A 284 17.42 7.50 13.00
CA THR A 284 17.56 7.83 11.56
C THR A 284 18.85 7.24 11.04
N ALA A 285 18.77 6.32 10.08
CA ALA A 285 19.95 5.90 9.35
C ALA A 285 20.26 6.93 8.25
N VAL A 286 21.53 7.15 7.98
CA VAL A 286 22.00 8.09 6.97
C VAL A 286 22.90 7.35 6.00
N TYR A 287 22.49 7.31 4.73
CA TYR A 287 23.25 6.74 3.63
C TYR A 287 23.83 7.85 2.76
N ASN A 288 25.14 7.82 2.51
CA ASN A 288 25.78 8.69 1.54
C ASN A 288 26.08 7.87 0.25
N PRO A 289 25.39 8.12 -0.87
CA PRO A 289 25.60 7.38 -2.12
C PRO A 289 26.99 7.53 -2.71
N ALA A 290 27.66 8.66 -2.50
CA ALA A 290 28.98 8.93 -3.07
C ALA A 290 30.08 8.17 -2.32
N SER A 291 30.07 8.21 -0.99
CA SER A 291 31.06 7.50 -0.16
C SER A 291 30.67 6.04 0.12
N ARG A 292 29.41 5.67 -0.15
CA ARG A 292 28.78 4.40 0.22
C ARG A 292 28.91 4.12 1.72
N THR A 293 28.66 5.13 2.52
CA THR A 293 28.73 5.03 3.99
C THR A 293 27.33 5.04 4.57
N LEU A 294 27.08 4.12 5.49
CA LEU A 294 25.84 4.00 6.25
C LEU A 294 26.15 4.20 7.73
N ARG A 295 25.35 5.00 8.44
CA ARG A 295 25.52 5.28 9.87
C ARG A 295 24.21 5.60 10.55
N TRP A 296 24.18 5.49 11.87
CA TRP A 296 23.17 6.17 12.68
C TRP A 296 23.43 7.68 12.75
N LEU A 297 22.36 8.47 12.62
CA LEU A 297 22.37 9.83 13.14
C LEU A 297 22.44 9.73 14.65
N LYS A 298 23.47 10.34 15.26
CA LYS A 298 23.55 10.41 16.73
C LYS A 298 22.30 11.12 17.24
N ALA A 299 21.65 10.56 18.26
CA ALA A 299 20.60 11.27 18.98
C ALA A 299 21.18 12.61 19.44
N THR A 300 20.51 13.70 19.10
CA THR A 300 20.87 15.01 19.65
C THR A 300 20.59 14.94 21.16
N PRO A 301 21.57 15.19 22.04
CA PRO A 301 21.36 15.17 23.48
C PRO A 301 20.34 16.23 23.93
#